data_AF-A0A6A8DG21-F1
#
_entry.id   AF-A0A6A8DG21-F1
#
_cell.length_a   1.000
_cell.length_b   1.000
_cell.length_c   1.000
_cell.angle_alpha   90.00
_cell.angle_beta   90.00
_cell.angle_gamma   90.00
#
_symmetry.space_group_name_H-M   'P 1'
#
loop_
_entity.id
_entity.type
_entity.pdbx_description
1 polymer ?
#
loop_
_entity_poly.entity_id
_entity_poly.type
_entity_poly.pdbx_seq_one_letter_code
_entity_poly.pdbx_strand_id
1 'polypeptide(L)' 'MNIKTELEEQIEYLRLRLYEVFQSNTNKEDILEISQRLDELLNNYEKLR' A
#
# COMPACT_ATOMS: atom_id res chain seq x y z
N MET A 1 -0.18 -10.66 -17.85
CA MET A 1 -0.15 -10.60 -16.38
C MET A 1 -1.52 -10.10 -15.94
N ASN A 2 -2.10 -10.63 -14.86
CA ASN A 2 -3.49 -10.34 -14.46
C ASN A 2 -3.50 -9.04 -13.63
N ILE A 3 -4.30 -8.05 -14.03
CA ILE A 3 -4.43 -6.76 -13.34
C ILE A 3 -4.70 -6.94 -11.84
N LYS A 4 -5.47 -7.97 -11.49
CA LYS A 4 -5.75 -8.30 -10.08
C LYS A 4 -4.48 -8.72 -9.32
N THR A 5 -3.64 -9.55 -9.93
CA THR A 5 -2.38 -10.02 -9.34
C THR A 5 -1.38 -8.87 -9.18
N GLU A 6 -1.31 -7.96 -10.15
CA GLU A 6 -0.45 -6.78 -10.05
C GLU A 6 -0.88 -5.84 -8.91
N LEU A 7 -2.18 -5.69 -8.68
CA LEU A 7 -2.70 -4.94 -7.52
C LEU A 7 -2.37 -5.62 -6.20
N GLU A 8 -2.51 -6.94 -6.12
CA GLU A 8 -2.16 -7.71 -4.91
C GLU A 8 -0.67 -7.56 -4.55
N GLU A 9 0.21 -7.64 -5.55
CA GLU A 9 1.66 -7.43 -5.37
C GLU A 9 1.99 -6.01 -4.88
N GLN A 10 1.35 -4.99 -5.47
CA GLN A 10 1.56 -3.59 -5.07
C GLN A 10 1.01 -3.30 -3.67
N ILE A 11 -0.15 -3.87 -3.31
CA ILE A 11 -0.73 -3.76 -1.97
C ILE A 11 0.23 -4.38 -0.94
N GLU A 12 0.73 -5.58 -1.18
CA GLU A 12 1.63 -6.24 -0.23
C GLU A 12 2.95 -5.49 -0.09
N TYR A 13 3.50 -4.97 -1.19
CA TYR A 13 4.68 -4.10 -1.14
C TYR A 13 4.48 -2.88 -0.25
N LEU A 14 3.36 -2.14 -0.41
CA LEU A 14 3.08 -0.97 0.42
C LEU A 14 2.79 -1.32 1.88
N ARG A 15 2.17 -2.47 2.17
CA ARG A 15 1.97 -2.95 3.54
C ARG A 15 3.29 -3.20 4.26
N LEU A 16 4.23 -3.87 3.61
CA LEU A 16 5.58 -4.09 4.15
C LEU A 16 6.30 -2.76 4.34
N ARG A 17 6.23 -1.87 3.34
CA ARG A 17 6.88 -0.56 3.41
C ARG A 17 6.33 0.31 4.54
N LEU A 18 5.02 0.29 4.77
CA LEU A 18 4.38 1.00 5.89
C LEU A 18 4.93 0.51 7.23
N TYR A 19 5.10 -0.80 7.39
CA TYR A 19 5.63 -1.40 8.60
C TYR A 19 7.09 -1.01 8.84
N GLU A 20 7.93 -1.05 7.80
CA GLU A 20 9.33 -0.59 7.86
C GLU A 20 9.43 0.86 8.33
N VAL A 21 8.67 1.76 7.70
CA VAL A 21 8.70 3.20 8.01
C VAL A 21 8.14 3.48 9.41
N PHE A 22 7.11 2.73 9.83
CA PHE A 22 6.58 2.83 11.18
C PHE A 22 7.61 2.40 12.24
N GLN A 23 8.34 1.31 12.00
CA GLN A 23 9.36 0.83 12.93
C GLN A 23 10.56 1.77 13.05
N SER A 24 10.91 2.49 11.98
CA SER A 24 12.09 3.35 11.93
C SER A 24 11.88 4.75 12.54
N ASN A 25 10.73 5.05 13.18
CA ASN A 25 10.40 6.33 13.81
C ASN A 25 10.53 7.56 12.87
N THR A 26 10.44 7.39 11.54
CA THR A 26 11.18 8.28 10.63
C THR A 26 10.45 9.56 10.18
N ASN A 27 9.19 9.51 9.78
CA ASN A 27 8.45 10.74 9.46
C ASN A 27 6.96 10.43 9.40
N LYS A 28 6.13 11.25 10.03
CA LYS A 28 4.67 11.11 9.97
C LYS A 28 4.12 11.35 8.56
N GLU A 29 4.80 12.16 7.75
CA GLU A 29 4.41 12.41 6.36
C GLU A 29 4.60 11.17 5.48
N ASP A 30 5.71 10.45 5.63
CA ASP A 30 5.97 9.22 4.86
C ASP A 30 4.92 8.13 5.17
N ILE A 31 4.56 7.97 6.45
CA ILE A 31 3.50 7.05 6.88
C ILE A 31 2.16 7.45 6.25
N LEU A 32 1.85 8.75 6.24
CA LEU A 32 0.61 9.26 5.68
C LEU A 32 0.54 9.02 4.17
N GLU A 33 1.61 9.30 3.42
CA GLU A 33 1.67 9.09 1.97
C GLU A 33 1.49 7.60 1.62
N ILE A 34 2.22 6.72 2.32
CA ILE A 34 2.11 5.27 2.09
C ILE A 34 0.70 4.78 2.41
N SER A 35 0.09 5.29 3.49
CA SER A 35 -1.28 4.93 3.88
C SER A 35 -2.30 5.36 2.82
N GLN A 36 -2.19 6.58 2.29
CA GLN A 36 -3.07 7.09 1.24
C GLN A 36 -2.97 6.26 -0.05
N ARG A 37 -1.75 5.93 -0.47
CA ARG A 37 -1.55 5.06 -1.64
C ARG A 37 -2.08 3.65 -1.44
N LEU A 38 -1.91 3.09 -0.24
CA LEU A 38 -2.45 1.78 0.11
C LEU A 38 -3.98 1.78 0.02
N ASP A 39 -4.64 2.82 0.53
CA ASP A 39 -6.09 2.98 0.43
C ASP A 39 -6.58 3.07 -1.02
N GLU A 40 -5.88 3.81 -1.89
CA GLU A 40 -6.21 3.90 -3.32
C GLU A 40 -6.14 2.53 -4.00
N LEU A 41 -5.08 1.75 -3.74
CA LEU A 41 -4.93 0.42 -4.31
C LEU A 41 -5.99 -0.55 -3.80
N LEU A 42 -6.29 -0.53 -2.48
CA LEU A 42 -7.35 -1.35 -1.89
C LEU A 42 -8.72 -1.02 -2.49
N ASN A 43 -9.02 0.26 -2.67
CA ASN A 43 -10.26 0.70 -3.33
C ASN A 43 -10.34 0.23 -4.78
N ASN A 44 -9.22 0.25 -5.52
CA ASN A 44 -9.18 -0.26 -6.88
C ASN A 44 -9.31 -1.78 -6.92
N TYR A 45 -8.73 -2.49 -5.96
CA TYR A 45 -8.87 -3.93 -5.83
C TYR A 45 -10.32 -4.36 -5.52
N GLU A 46 -11.00 -3.67 -4.60
CA GLU A 46 -12.41 -3.93 -4.29
C GLU A 46 -13.33 -3.70 -5.49
N LYS A 47 -13.03 -2.74 -6.38
CA LYS A 47 -13.78 -2.54 -7.63
C LYS A 47 -13.63 -3.68 -8.65
N LEU A 48 -12.58 -4.49 -8.53
CA LEU A 48 -12.32 -5.65 -9.39
C LEU A 48 -12.88 -6.96 -8.82
N ARG A 49 -13.50 -6.91 -7.64
CA ARG A 49 -14.09 -8.04 -6.94
C ARG A 49 -15.54 -8.25 -7.33
#